data_AF-A0A1E1WP38-F1
#
_entry.id   AF-A0A1E1WP38-F1
#
_cell.length_a   1.000
_cell.length_b   1.000
_cell.length_c   1.000
_cell.angle_alpha   90.00
_cell.angle_beta   90.00
_cell.angle_gamma   90.00
#
_symmetry.space_group_name_H-M   'P 1'
#
loop_
_entity.id
_entity.type
_entity.pdbx_description
1 polymer ?
#
loop_
_entity_poly.entity_id
_entity_poly.type
_entity_poly.pdbx_seq_one_letter_code
_entity_poly.pdbx_strand_id
1 'polypeptide(L)'
;ISIKFISKLQIAKIFIPYAMRAKKVDMKQLKHCTWRMLTEKTKEGEKEDVHPTTFFKIYTRLPHKLTPNMRESLSVPLALLSVLHLANEKGLILEKKDDLKDIGIAGLIK
;
A
#
# COMPACT_ATOMS: atom_id res chain seq x y z
N ILE A 1 43.51 -13.97 -33.81
CA ILE A 1 42.28 -14.42 -33.12
C ILE A 1 41.61 -13.17 -32.58
N SER A 2 40.62 -12.64 -33.33
CA SER A 2 39.99 -11.35 -33.04
C SER A 2 39.00 -11.48 -31.90
N ILE A 3 39.27 -10.80 -30.79
CA ILE A 3 38.33 -10.60 -29.69
C ILE A 3 37.29 -9.60 -30.17
N LYS A 4 36.09 -10.06 -30.50
CA LYS A 4 34.96 -9.19 -30.86
C LYS A 4 33.63 -9.82 -30.47
N PHE A 5 33.33 -9.85 -29.18
CA PHE A 5 31.98 -10.12 -28.69
C PHE A 5 31.70 -9.32 -27.41
N ILE A 6 31.66 -8.00 -27.54
CA ILE A 6 30.85 -7.15 -26.66
C ILE A 6 29.65 -6.79 -27.50
N SER A 7 28.64 -7.66 -27.49
CA SER A 7 27.33 -7.38 -28.06
C SER A 7 26.83 -6.07 -27.44
N LYS A 8 26.50 -5.09 -28.28
CA LYS A 8 25.84 -3.84 -27.90
C LYS A 8 24.67 -4.14 -26.96
N LEU A 9 24.84 -3.95 -25.64
CA LEU A 9 23.72 -3.81 -24.72
C LEU A 9 23.10 -2.44 -25.02
N GLN A 10 22.13 -2.41 -25.93
CA GLN A 10 21.30 -1.22 -26.08
C GLN A 10 20.43 -1.13 -24.82
N ILE A 11 20.72 -0.16 -23.96
CA ILE A 11 19.83 0.22 -22.88
C ILE A 11 18.59 0.80 -23.56
N ALA A 12 17.50 0.04 -23.59
CA ALA A 12 16.22 0.55 -24.02
C ALA A 12 15.89 1.77 -23.16
N LYS A 13 15.74 2.94 -23.78
CA LYS A 13 15.24 4.13 -23.09
C LYS A 13 13.79 3.84 -22.71
N ILE A 14 13.58 3.34 -21.51
CA ILE A 14 12.24 3.18 -20.96
C ILE A 14 11.71 4.59 -20.78
N PHE A 15 10.80 5.00 -21.64
CA PHE A 15 10.00 6.19 -21.41
C PHE A 15 9.07 5.86 -20.25
N ILE A 16 9.43 6.32 -19.04
CA ILE A 16 8.57 6.28 -17.87
C ILE A 16 7.80 7.60 -17.89
N PRO A 17 6.57 7.66 -18.44
CA PRO A 17 5.76 8.87 -18.37
C PRO A 17 5.55 9.20 -16.89
N TYR A 18 6.18 10.26 -16.41
CA TYR A 18 5.92 10.79 -15.09
C TYR A 18 4.66 11.66 -15.14
N ALA A 19 3.86 11.63 -14.08
CA ALA A 19 2.64 12.41 -14.01
C ALA A 19 2.99 13.91 -13.99
N MET A 20 2.60 14.63 -15.04
CA MET A 20 2.78 16.09 -15.14
C MET A 20 1.80 16.87 -14.26
N ARG A 21 0.73 16.23 -13.81
CA ARG A 21 -0.30 16.81 -12.93
C ARG A 21 -0.31 16.08 -11.60
N ALA A 22 -0.32 16.87 -10.52
CA ALA A 22 -0.59 16.35 -9.19
C ALA A 22 -1.99 15.72 -9.15
N LYS A 23 -2.07 14.47 -8.73
CA LYS A 23 -3.34 13.76 -8.55
C LYS A 23 -3.86 14.10 -7.15
N LYS A 24 -5.06 14.71 -7.06
CA LYS A 24 -5.69 15.02 -5.77
C LYS A 24 -6.31 13.75 -5.19
N VAL A 25 -5.64 13.17 -4.20
CA VAL A 25 -6.15 12.01 -3.44
C VAL A 25 -6.56 12.48 -2.06
N ASP A 26 -7.78 12.13 -1.63
CA ASP A 26 -8.20 12.33 -0.25
C ASP A 26 -7.52 11.29 0.67
N MET A 27 -6.34 11.66 1.18
CA MET A 27 -5.59 10.79 2.08
C MET A 27 -6.32 10.55 3.41
N LYS A 28 -7.14 11.50 3.86
CA LYS A 28 -7.91 11.35 5.11
C LYS A 28 -8.95 10.25 4.96
N GLN A 29 -9.71 10.27 3.85
CA GLN A 29 -10.68 9.21 3.54
C GLN A 29 -10.00 7.86 3.31
N LEU A 30 -8.86 7.83 2.61
CA LEU A 30 -8.13 6.59 2.35
C LEU A 30 -7.65 5.91 3.63
N LYS A 31 -7.02 6.69 4.53
CA LYS A 31 -6.61 6.20 5.85
C LYS A 31 -7.80 5.75 6.69
N HIS A 32 -8.90 6.51 6.68
CA HIS A 32 -10.11 6.15 7.43
C HIS A 32 -10.68 4.80 6.96
N CYS A 33 -10.84 4.59 5.64
CA CYS A 33 -11.30 3.32 5.08
C CYS A 33 -10.35 2.16 5.43
N THR A 34 -9.03 2.40 5.32
CA THR A 34 -8.00 1.41 5.65
C THR A 34 -8.06 1.03 7.13
N TRP A 35 -8.15 2.01 8.03
CA TRP A 35 -8.24 1.81 9.48
C TRP A 35 -9.49 1.03 9.87
N ARG A 36 -10.65 1.41 9.33
CA ARG A 36 -11.92 0.70 9.55
C ARG A 36 -11.86 -0.78 9.18
N MET A 37 -11.05 -1.15 8.18
CA MET A 37 -10.87 -2.54 7.79
C MET A 37 -9.94 -3.30 8.75
N LEU A 38 -8.96 -2.61 9.32
CA LEU A 38 -8.05 -3.18 10.32
C LEU A 38 -8.74 -3.46 11.66
N THR A 39 -9.73 -2.64 12.02
CA THR A 39 -10.47 -2.72 13.29
C THR A 39 -11.88 -3.25 13.12
N GLU A 40 -12.20 -3.90 12.00
CA GLU A 40 -13.58 -4.24 11.62
C GLU A 40 -14.31 -5.18 12.59
N LYS A 41 -13.59 -5.90 13.45
CA LYS A 41 -14.20 -6.78 14.46
C LYS A 41 -14.22 -6.17 15.87
N THR A 42 -13.68 -4.97 16.05
CA THR A 42 -13.81 -4.24 17.33
C THR A 42 -15.25 -3.73 17.45
N LYS A 43 -15.90 -3.95 18.61
CA LYS A 43 -17.23 -3.39 18.85
C LYS A 43 -17.15 -1.89 19.13
N GLU A 44 -18.21 -1.16 18.80
CA GLU A 44 -18.31 0.26 19.14
C GLU A 44 -18.21 0.46 20.66
N GLY A 45 -17.29 1.33 21.09
CA GLY A 45 -17.02 1.61 22.51
C GLY A 45 -15.91 0.76 23.14
N GLU A 46 -15.42 -0.27 22.45
CA GLU A 46 -14.23 -1.02 22.87
C GLU A 46 -12.93 -0.40 22.33
N LYS A 47 -11.81 -0.74 22.97
CA LYS A 47 -10.49 -0.30 22.53
C LYS A 47 -10.21 -0.88 21.14
N GLU A 48 -9.89 -0.01 20.18
CA GLU A 48 -9.55 -0.38 18.80
C GLU A 48 -8.53 -1.51 18.77
N ASP A 49 -8.96 -2.70 18.32
CA ASP A 49 -8.14 -3.90 18.22
C ASP A 49 -7.86 -4.23 16.74
N VAL A 50 -6.58 -4.19 16.39
CA VAL A 50 -6.12 -4.41 15.03
C VAL A 50 -5.98 -5.91 14.79
N HIS A 51 -6.80 -6.41 13.87
CA HIS A 51 -6.76 -7.82 13.51
C HIS A 51 -5.58 -8.11 12.58
N PRO A 52 -4.68 -9.04 12.92
CA PRO A 52 -3.56 -9.39 12.06
C PRO A 52 -4.03 -9.78 10.66
N THR A 53 -3.46 -9.13 9.65
CA THR A 53 -3.82 -9.33 8.25
C THR A 53 -2.63 -9.06 7.35
N THR A 54 -2.84 -9.03 6.03
CA THR A 54 -1.80 -8.69 5.07
C THR A 54 -2.19 -7.50 4.22
N PHE A 55 -1.19 -6.78 3.73
CA PHE A 55 -1.37 -5.65 2.83
C PHE A 55 -2.16 -6.07 1.59
N PHE A 56 -1.87 -7.23 1.00
CA PHE A 56 -2.60 -7.75 -0.15
C PHE A 56 -4.10 -7.93 0.15
N LYS A 57 -4.47 -8.47 1.33
CA LYS A 57 -5.87 -8.61 1.73
C LYS A 57 -6.58 -7.26 1.90
N ILE A 58 -5.88 -6.25 2.41
CA ILE A 58 -6.42 -4.89 2.50
C ILE A 58 -6.59 -4.31 1.10
N TYR A 59 -5.56 -4.37 0.27
CA TYR A 59 -5.55 -3.78 -1.06
C TYR A 59 -6.64 -4.34 -1.98
N THR A 60 -6.90 -5.65 -1.92
CA THR A 60 -7.98 -6.27 -2.72
C THR A 60 -9.38 -5.83 -2.30
N ARG A 61 -9.58 -5.48 -1.03
CA ARG A 61 -10.87 -5.04 -0.48
C ARG A 61 -11.08 -3.53 -0.55
N LEU A 62 -10.00 -2.74 -0.51
CA LEU A 62 -10.02 -1.29 -0.43
C LEU A 62 -10.81 -0.60 -1.58
N PRO A 63 -10.68 -1.01 -2.86
CA PRO A 63 -11.48 -0.47 -3.98
C PRO A 63 -12.99 -0.48 -3.73
N HIS A 64 -13.50 -1.51 -3.05
CA HIS A 64 -14.92 -1.68 -2.76
C HIS A 64 -15.42 -0.78 -1.62
N LYS A 65 -14.51 -0.17 -0.85
CA LYS A 65 -14.82 0.75 0.25
C LYS A 65 -14.61 2.21 -0.10
N LEU A 66 -14.03 2.50 -1.26
CA LEU A 66 -13.76 3.84 -1.76
C LEU A 66 -14.85 4.34 -2.71
N THR A 67 -14.97 5.66 -2.80
CA THR A 67 -15.77 6.33 -3.83
C THR A 67 -15.19 6.06 -5.23
N PRO A 68 -16.00 6.16 -6.31
CA PRO A 68 -15.53 5.91 -7.68
C PRO A 68 -14.26 6.70 -8.04
N ASN A 69 -14.25 8.01 -7.77
CA ASN A 69 -13.11 8.89 -8.06
C ASN A 69 -11.82 8.46 -7.33
N MET A 70 -11.94 8.00 -6.08
CA MET A 70 -10.79 7.51 -5.30
C MET A 70 -10.32 6.14 -5.77
N ARG A 71 -11.25 5.26 -6.17
CA ARG A 71 -10.94 3.94 -6.70
C ARG A 71 -10.10 4.02 -7.97
N GLU A 72 -10.49 4.88 -8.91
CA GLU A 72 -9.71 5.17 -10.13
C GLU A 72 -8.34 5.81 -9.81
N SER A 73 -8.25 6.42 -8.63
CA SER A 73 -7.03 7.03 -8.14
C SER A 73 -6.10 6.07 -7.43
N LEU A 74 -6.61 4.94 -6.97
CA LEU A 74 -5.90 4.02 -6.12
C LEU A 74 -4.80 3.27 -6.89
N SER A 75 -3.61 3.22 -6.32
CA SER A 75 -2.50 2.42 -6.79
C SER A 75 -1.87 1.66 -5.62
N VAL A 76 -1.09 0.62 -5.91
CA VAL A 76 -0.38 -0.14 -4.87
C VAL A 76 0.51 0.78 -4.01
N PRO A 77 1.37 1.68 -4.56
CA PRO A 77 2.17 2.59 -3.74
C PRO A 77 1.33 3.53 -2.88
N LEU A 78 0.19 3.99 -3.37
CA LEU A 78 -0.68 4.91 -2.65
C LEU A 78 -1.39 4.23 -1.47
N ALA A 79 -1.85 2.99 -1.67
CA ALA A 79 -2.39 2.18 -0.59
C ALA A 79 -1.31 1.82 0.44
N LEU A 80 -0.08 1.54 0.00
CA LEU A 80 1.03 1.27 0.93
C LEU A 80 1.38 2.53 1.73
N LEU A 81 1.38 3.70 1.09
CA LEU A 81 1.58 4.98 1.75
C LEU A 81 0.54 5.24 2.85
N SER A 82 -0.74 4.89 2.63
CA SER A 82 -1.76 5.05 3.67
C SER A 82 -1.50 4.15 4.88
N VAL A 83 -1.06 2.92 4.66
CA VAL A 83 -0.67 1.99 5.73
C VAL A 83 0.56 2.49 6.49
N LEU A 84 1.56 3.03 5.80
CA LEU A 84 2.75 3.63 6.43
C LEU A 84 2.40 4.83 7.31
N HIS A 85 1.50 5.69 6.85
CA HIS A 85 0.98 6.78 7.69
C HIS A 85 0.24 6.25 8.93
N LEU A 86 -0.60 5.23 8.77
CA LEU A 86 -1.30 4.61 9.88
C LEU A 86 -0.33 3.92 10.86
N ALA A 87 0.77 3.35 10.39
CA ALA A 87 1.78 2.78 11.26
C ALA A 87 2.35 3.83 12.22
N ASN A 88 2.65 5.03 11.70
CA ASN A 88 3.12 6.15 12.51
C ASN A 88 2.03 6.70 13.44
N GLU A 89 0.78 6.81 12.97
CA GLU A 89 -0.31 7.47 13.72
C GLU A 89 -0.95 6.57 14.78
N LYS A 90 -1.03 5.26 14.54
CA LYS A 90 -1.78 4.28 15.34
C LYS A 90 -0.89 3.22 15.97
N GLY A 91 0.40 3.18 15.65
CA GLY A 91 1.31 2.14 16.12
C GLY A 91 1.00 0.79 15.46
N LEU A 92 1.05 0.73 14.13
CA LEU A 92 1.01 -0.57 13.42
C LEU A 92 2.42 -1.14 13.29
N ILE A 93 2.50 -2.47 13.34
CA ILE A 93 3.71 -3.22 13.03
C ILE A 93 3.59 -3.74 11.60
N LEU A 94 4.62 -3.51 10.79
CA LEU A 94 4.75 -4.03 9.44
C LEU A 94 5.77 -5.16 9.41
N GLU A 95 5.30 -6.37 9.16
CA GLU A 95 6.12 -7.57 9.13
C GLU A 95 6.59 -7.86 7.72
N LYS A 96 7.91 -7.96 7.53
CA LYS A 96 8.47 -8.37 6.24
C LYS A 96 8.18 -9.86 6.01
N LYS A 97 7.93 -10.22 4.75
CA LYS A 97 8.00 -11.61 4.27
C LYS A 97 9.26 -11.80 3.43
N ASP A 98 9.81 -13.00 3.44
CA ASP A 98 11.07 -13.30 2.74
C ASP A 98 10.95 -13.18 1.22
N ASP A 99 9.75 -13.39 0.67
CA ASP A 99 9.48 -13.30 -0.77
C ASP A 99 9.26 -11.86 -1.27
N LEU A 100 9.14 -10.88 -0.36
CA LEU A 100 8.81 -9.47 -0.64
C LEU A 100 7.52 -9.27 -1.45
N LYS A 101 6.65 -10.28 -1.55
CA LYS A 101 5.41 -10.21 -2.34
C LYS A 101 4.26 -9.59 -1.57
N ASP A 102 4.36 -9.55 -0.25
CA ASP A 102 3.31 -9.07 0.64
C ASP A 102 3.90 -8.66 2.00
N ILE A 103 3.13 -7.91 2.78
CA ILE A 103 3.54 -7.34 4.06
C ILE A 103 2.50 -7.72 5.12
N GLY A 104 2.93 -8.28 6.25
CA GLY A 104 2.06 -8.53 7.40
C GLY A 104 1.76 -7.23 8.13
N ILE A 105 0.52 -7.06 8.60
CA ILE A 105 0.08 -5.88 9.34
C ILE A 105 -0.55 -6.34 10.63
N ALA A 106 -0.03 -5.87 11.75
CA ALA A 106 -0.53 -6.15 13.10
C ALA A 106 -0.58 -4.86 13.94
N GLY A 107 -1.36 -4.86 15.02
CA GLY A 107 -1.33 -3.78 16.01
C GLY A 107 -0.12 -3.90 16.92
N LEU A 108 0.33 -2.77 17.48
CA LEU A 108 1.28 -2.79 18.58
C LEU A 108 0.67 -3.54 19.76
N ILE A 109 1.27 -4.67 20.13
CA ILE A 109 0.94 -5.41 21.34
C ILE A 109 1.20 -4.47 22.53
N LYS A 110 0.16 -4.16 23.31
CA LYS A 110 0.26 -3.46 24.59
C LYS A 110 0.05 -4.46 25.72
#